data_AF-A0A846DHE3-F1
#
_entry.id   AF-A0A846DHE3-F1
#
_cell.length_a   1.000
_cell.length_b   1.000
_cell.length_c   1.000
_cell.angle_alpha   90.00
_cell.angle_beta   90.00
_cell.angle_gamma   90.00
#
_symmetry.space_group_name_H-M   'P 1'
#
loop_
_entity.id
_entity.type
_entity.pdbx_description
1 polymer ?
#
loop_
_entity_poly.entity_id
_entity_poly.type
_entity_poly.pdbx_seq_one_letter_code
_entity_poly.pdbx_strand_id
1 'polypeptide(L)'
;MTKTSLFGLKADHFRHPLDLEATTALKQLPGIDLVVRNLLGPVAEQFFYLNNIAASILVGQNQLPHLHKLLEDACTTLDLEPPQLYVQQNPAPNAYTFAMRGKQPFIVLHTSLIDLLTPEEIQAVIAHELGHLKCEHGVYLTPLNIMVLAASLIPNWGMLIAQSIQEKMLEWLRCAEFSCDRAALLATQNPRVVMSVLMKLAGGSPTLAPQLNLDAFIAQARAYDSVGDTELGQVLQQLQISQLSHPLPVLRAREIDRWASSQSYQSLLNQRLISYNNGDAQTGGWRNW
;
A
#
# COMPACT_ATOMS: atom_id res chain seq x y z
N MET A 1 -18.87 -1.20 16.89
CA MET A 1 -19.67 -1.97 15.92
C MET A 1 -18.79 -3.11 15.40
N THR A 2 -19.33 -4.31 15.25
CA THR A 2 -18.62 -5.44 14.61
C THR A 2 -18.40 -5.12 13.13
N LYS A 3 -17.14 -5.19 12.67
CA LYS A 3 -16.76 -4.95 11.27
C LYS A 3 -17.38 -6.02 10.37
N THR A 4 -17.87 -5.62 9.20
CA THR A 4 -18.40 -6.56 8.20
C THR A 4 -17.25 -7.31 7.51
N SER A 5 -17.25 -8.64 7.53
CA SER A 5 -16.32 -9.46 6.74
C SER A 5 -16.73 -9.47 5.26
N LEU A 6 -15.79 -9.24 4.35
CA LEU A 6 -16.03 -9.14 2.91
C LEU A 6 -15.55 -10.42 2.18
N PHE A 7 -16.18 -11.55 2.47
CA PHE A 7 -15.84 -12.83 1.84
C PHE A 7 -15.92 -12.76 0.31
N GLY A 8 -14.97 -13.31 -0.43
CA GLY A 8 -14.96 -13.24 -1.90
C GLY A 8 -14.59 -11.88 -2.47
N LEU A 9 -14.05 -10.95 -1.66
CA LEU A 9 -13.52 -9.68 -2.14
C LEU A 9 -12.38 -9.94 -3.12
N LYS A 10 -12.51 -9.46 -4.36
CA LYS A 10 -11.45 -9.49 -5.38
C LYS A 10 -10.83 -8.09 -5.51
N ALA A 11 -9.60 -8.03 -6.01
CA ALA A 11 -8.90 -6.76 -6.26
C ALA A 11 -9.77 -5.78 -7.07
N ASP A 12 -10.36 -6.26 -8.17
CA ASP A 12 -11.16 -5.43 -9.10
C ASP A 12 -12.39 -4.78 -8.45
N HIS A 13 -12.88 -5.32 -7.33
CA HIS A 13 -14.02 -4.74 -6.61
C HIS A 13 -13.70 -3.38 -5.97
N PHE A 14 -12.45 -3.17 -5.54
CA PHE A 14 -12.04 -1.94 -4.87
C PHE A 14 -10.90 -1.20 -5.59
N ARG A 15 -10.26 -1.81 -6.60
CA ARG A 15 -9.15 -1.22 -7.34
C ARG A 15 -9.50 0.19 -7.84
N HIS A 16 -8.58 1.12 -7.63
CA HIS A 16 -8.73 2.48 -8.12
C HIS A 16 -8.64 2.50 -9.65
N PRO A 17 -9.51 3.23 -10.38
CA PRO A 17 -9.43 3.30 -11.83
C PRO A 17 -8.05 3.73 -12.36
N LEU A 18 -7.43 4.73 -11.72
CA LEU A 18 -6.08 5.18 -12.06
C LEU A 18 -5.01 4.08 -11.87
N ASP A 19 -5.15 3.25 -10.84
CA ASP A 19 -4.25 2.09 -10.65
C ASP A 19 -4.46 1.06 -11.77
N LEU A 20 -5.71 0.72 -12.08
CA LEU A 20 -6.01 -0.22 -13.16
C LEU A 20 -5.44 0.27 -14.51
N GLU A 21 -5.65 1.55 -14.83
CA GLU A 21 -5.13 2.19 -16.04
C GLU A 21 -3.59 2.18 -16.05
N ALA A 22 -2.95 2.66 -14.98
CA ALA A 22 -1.49 2.71 -14.88
C ALA A 22 -0.87 1.31 -14.93
N THR A 23 -1.49 0.31 -14.30
CA THR A 23 -1.03 -1.09 -14.33
C THR A 23 -1.14 -1.66 -15.74
N THR A 24 -2.22 -1.35 -16.45
CA THR A 24 -2.42 -1.78 -17.84
C THR A 24 -1.39 -1.12 -18.77
N ALA A 25 -1.13 0.17 -18.59
CA ALA A 25 -0.12 0.90 -19.33
C ALA A 25 1.29 0.36 -19.06
N LEU A 26 1.62 0.08 -17.78
CA LEU A 26 2.92 -0.46 -17.38
C LEU A 26 3.18 -1.84 -18.04
N LYS A 27 2.16 -2.70 -18.09
CA LYS A 27 2.23 -4.02 -18.77
C LYS A 27 2.49 -3.92 -20.27
N GLN A 28 2.11 -2.82 -20.90
CA GLN A 28 2.31 -2.60 -22.33
C GLN A 28 3.67 -1.97 -22.64
N LEU A 29 4.46 -1.58 -21.63
CA LEU A 29 5.77 -0.99 -21.86
C LEU A 29 6.75 -2.04 -22.43
N PRO A 30 7.40 -1.76 -23.57
CA PRO A 30 8.36 -2.68 -24.15
C PRO A 30 9.54 -2.89 -23.20
N GLY A 31 9.84 -4.15 -22.89
CA GLY A 31 10.97 -4.51 -22.04
C GLY A 31 10.68 -4.55 -20.54
N ILE A 32 9.47 -4.23 -20.08
CA ILE A 32 9.11 -4.31 -18.65
C ILE A 32 9.30 -5.73 -18.10
N ASP A 33 8.91 -6.75 -18.86
CA ASP A 33 9.08 -8.16 -18.47
C ASP A 33 10.56 -8.56 -18.33
N LEU A 34 11.43 -7.97 -19.15
CA LEU A 34 12.88 -8.19 -19.07
C LEU A 34 13.46 -7.55 -17.81
N VAL A 35 13.00 -6.34 -17.48
CA VAL A 35 13.39 -5.62 -16.25
C VAL A 35 12.95 -6.40 -15.02
N VAL A 36 11.68 -6.80 -14.97
CA VAL A 36 11.13 -7.61 -13.86
C VAL A 36 11.91 -8.91 -13.71
N ARG A 37 12.13 -9.65 -14.81
CA ARG A 37 12.80 -10.96 -14.76
C ARG A 37 14.29 -10.88 -14.44
N ASN A 38 15.01 -9.88 -14.96
CA ASN A 38 16.47 -9.84 -14.87
C ASN A 38 16.98 -9.04 -13.65
N LEU A 39 16.21 -8.08 -13.12
CA LEU A 39 16.58 -7.41 -11.86
C LEU A 39 16.28 -8.28 -10.63
N LEU A 40 15.25 -9.12 -10.71
CA LEU A 40 14.92 -10.13 -9.70
C LEU A 40 15.74 -11.42 -9.89
N GLY A 41 17.06 -11.28 -10.01
CA GLY A 41 17.91 -12.46 -9.96
C GLY A 41 17.71 -13.21 -8.63
N PRO A 42 17.70 -14.56 -8.60
CA PRO A 42 17.45 -15.35 -7.37
C PRO A 42 18.33 -14.96 -6.17
N VAL A 43 19.52 -14.42 -6.44
CA VAL A 43 20.50 -13.98 -5.43
C VAL A 43 20.10 -12.65 -4.78
N ALA A 44 19.61 -11.68 -5.55
CA ALA A 44 19.18 -10.38 -5.02
C ALA A 44 17.93 -10.57 -4.15
N GLU A 45 16.98 -11.36 -4.64
CA GLU A 45 15.82 -11.78 -3.86
C GLU A 45 16.28 -12.41 -2.53
N GLN A 46 17.06 -13.49 -2.58
CA GLN A 46 17.52 -14.16 -1.38
C GLN A 46 18.25 -13.22 -0.40
N PHE A 47 19.03 -12.25 -0.89
CA PHE A 47 19.70 -11.26 -0.05
C PHE A 47 18.71 -10.34 0.69
N PHE A 48 17.72 -9.76 -0.01
CA PHE A 48 16.70 -8.92 0.63
C PHE A 48 15.86 -9.70 1.63
N TYR A 49 15.46 -10.92 1.28
CA TYR A 49 14.75 -11.83 2.18
C TYR A 49 15.57 -12.12 3.45
N LEU A 50 16.84 -12.51 3.29
CA LEU A 50 17.71 -12.84 4.40
C LEU A 50 18.01 -11.64 5.29
N ASN A 51 18.33 -10.48 4.71
CA ASN A 51 18.66 -9.29 5.48
C ASN A 51 17.47 -8.79 6.31
N ASN A 52 16.27 -8.76 5.71
CA ASN A 52 15.08 -8.32 6.43
C ASN A 52 14.65 -9.31 7.51
N ILE A 53 14.76 -10.61 7.28
CA ILE A 53 14.40 -11.62 8.29
C ILE A 53 15.44 -11.69 9.40
N ALA A 54 16.74 -11.58 9.09
CA ALA A 54 17.79 -11.69 10.09
C ALA A 54 17.80 -10.53 11.10
N ALA A 55 17.31 -9.36 10.71
CA ALA A 55 17.31 -8.15 11.53
C ALA A 55 15.93 -7.77 12.11
N SER A 56 14.93 -8.66 12.01
CA SER A 56 13.55 -8.37 12.44
C SER A 56 12.99 -9.42 13.38
N ILE A 57 11.98 -9.03 14.15
CA ILE A 57 11.23 -9.89 15.07
C ILE A 57 10.00 -10.42 14.35
N LEU A 58 9.79 -11.74 14.34
CA LEU A 58 8.61 -12.37 13.73
C LEU A 58 7.39 -12.23 14.65
N VAL A 59 6.32 -11.63 14.14
CA VAL A 59 5.05 -11.51 14.85
C VAL A 59 4.28 -12.82 14.77
N GLY A 60 3.71 -13.27 15.90
CA GLY A 60 2.88 -14.45 15.99
C GLY A 60 2.13 -14.55 17.32
N GLN A 61 1.39 -15.63 17.52
CA GLN A 61 0.57 -15.83 18.73
C GLN A 61 1.39 -15.79 20.04
N ASN A 62 2.66 -16.22 20.00
CA ASN A 62 3.57 -16.22 21.15
C ASN A 62 4.49 -14.99 21.21
N GLN A 63 4.44 -14.10 20.21
CA GLN A 63 5.34 -12.95 20.10
C GLN A 63 4.60 -11.79 19.44
N LEU A 64 4.28 -10.75 20.22
CA LEU A 64 3.45 -9.62 19.79
C LEU A 64 2.03 -10.06 19.32
N PRO A 65 1.27 -10.81 20.14
CA PRO A 65 -0.03 -11.37 19.75
C PRO A 65 -1.07 -10.33 19.34
N HIS A 66 -0.97 -9.10 19.86
CA HIS A 66 -1.87 -8.01 19.49
C HIS A 66 -1.69 -7.61 18.02
N LEU A 67 -0.45 -7.46 17.53
CA LEU A 67 -0.18 -7.17 16.11
C LEU A 67 -0.61 -8.34 15.21
N HIS A 68 -0.36 -9.57 15.69
CA HIS A 68 -0.81 -10.77 14.98
C HIS A 68 -2.33 -10.76 14.80
N LYS A 69 -3.08 -10.39 15.85
CA LYS A 69 -4.53 -10.30 15.79
C LYS A 69 -5.00 -9.21 14.82
N LEU A 70 -4.36 -8.04 14.80
CA LEU A 70 -4.70 -6.97 13.84
C LEU A 70 -4.53 -7.45 12.39
N LEU A 71 -3.47 -8.22 12.11
CA LEU A 71 -3.22 -8.84 10.81
C LEU A 71 -4.31 -9.85 10.45
N GLU A 72 -4.60 -10.81 11.34
CA GLU A 72 -5.63 -11.84 11.11
C GLU A 72 -7.00 -11.21 10.82
N ASP A 73 -7.38 -10.19 11.60
CA ASP A 73 -8.64 -9.49 11.43
C ASP A 73 -8.68 -8.74 10.08
N ALA A 74 -7.60 -8.06 9.70
CA ALA A 74 -7.51 -7.39 8.40
C ALA A 74 -7.55 -8.39 7.22
N CYS A 75 -6.85 -9.52 7.33
CA CYS A 75 -6.86 -10.59 6.34
C CYS A 75 -8.26 -11.22 6.20
N THR A 76 -8.95 -11.43 7.32
CA THR A 76 -10.33 -11.92 7.34
C THR A 76 -11.27 -10.95 6.63
N THR A 77 -11.13 -9.64 6.87
CA THR A 77 -11.96 -8.63 6.19
C THR A 77 -11.65 -8.53 4.71
N LEU A 78 -10.38 -8.63 4.30
CA LEU A 78 -9.93 -8.48 2.91
C LEU A 78 -9.90 -9.80 2.12
N ASP A 79 -10.32 -10.91 2.74
CA ASP A 79 -10.35 -12.25 2.15
C ASP A 79 -8.97 -12.69 1.63
N LEU A 80 -7.97 -12.63 2.50
CA LEU A 80 -6.57 -12.99 2.22
C LEU A 80 -6.06 -14.05 3.18
N GLU A 81 -5.15 -14.89 2.70
CA GLU A 81 -4.30 -15.69 3.59
C GLU A 81 -3.33 -14.74 4.33
N PRO A 82 -3.11 -14.93 5.65
CA PRO A 82 -2.15 -14.09 6.38
C PRO A 82 -0.71 -14.24 5.87
N PRO A 83 -0.04 -13.15 5.44
CA PRO A 83 1.40 -13.17 5.18
C PRO A 83 2.18 -13.25 6.50
N GLN A 84 3.50 -13.41 6.42
CA GLN A 84 4.32 -13.17 7.62
C GLN A 84 4.32 -11.69 7.97
N LEU A 85 4.41 -11.37 9.26
CA LEU A 85 4.52 -9.99 9.74
C LEU A 85 5.76 -9.88 10.62
N TYR A 86 6.58 -8.89 10.35
CA TYR A 86 7.81 -8.63 11.08
C TYR A 86 7.81 -7.23 11.68
N VAL A 87 8.55 -7.06 12.77
CA VAL A 87 8.87 -5.75 13.34
C VAL A 87 10.38 -5.51 13.25
N GLN A 88 10.75 -4.38 12.65
CA GLN A 88 12.14 -3.97 12.49
C GLN A 88 12.40 -2.69 13.29
N GLN A 89 13.52 -2.63 14.01
CA GLN A 89 13.94 -1.41 14.68
C GLN A 89 14.35 -0.38 13.63
N ASN A 90 13.68 0.77 13.63
CA ASN A 90 14.02 1.87 12.73
C ASN A 90 13.44 3.19 13.25
N PRO A 91 14.21 4.29 13.27
CA PRO A 91 13.74 5.59 13.75
C PRO A 91 12.76 6.30 12.81
N ALA A 92 12.70 5.92 11.52
CA ALA A 92 11.80 6.50 10.55
C ALA A 92 10.49 5.68 10.45
N PRO A 93 9.30 6.28 10.70
CA PRO A 93 8.03 5.58 10.60
C PRO A 93 7.82 5.05 9.18
N ASN A 94 7.72 3.73 9.03
CA ASN A 94 7.45 3.10 7.75
C ASN A 94 6.83 1.71 7.93
N ALA A 95 6.20 1.24 6.86
CA ALA A 95 5.85 -0.14 6.64
C ALA A 95 6.09 -0.49 5.18
N TYR A 96 6.32 -1.76 4.89
CA TYR A 96 6.40 -2.20 3.49
C TYR A 96 6.04 -3.67 3.36
N THR A 97 5.53 -4.00 2.19
CA THR A 97 5.23 -5.35 1.75
C THR A 97 6.30 -5.85 0.81
N PHE A 98 6.68 -7.10 0.99
CA PHE A 98 7.59 -7.78 0.11
C PHE A 98 6.94 -9.08 -0.39
N ALA A 99 6.89 -9.25 -1.73
CA ALA A 99 6.39 -10.44 -2.38
C ALA A 99 7.42 -10.97 -3.39
N MET A 100 7.57 -12.29 -3.41
CA MET A 100 8.58 -13.01 -4.18
C MET A 100 7.94 -14.22 -4.83
N ARG A 101 8.48 -14.63 -5.97
CA ARG A 101 8.02 -15.82 -6.66
C ARG A 101 8.30 -17.09 -5.84
N GLY A 102 7.27 -17.89 -5.58
CA GLY A 102 7.41 -19.17 -4.87
C GLY A 102 7.80 -19.06 -3.40
N LYS A 103 7.66 -17.88 -2.78
CA LYS A 103 7.89 -17.64 -1.35
C LYS A 103 6.65 -17.05 -0.71
N GLN A 104 6.48 -17.30 0.59
CA GLN A 104 5.45 -16.64 1.36
C GLN A 104 5.75 -15.12 1.40
N PRO A 105 4.79 -14.26 1.05
CA PRO A 105 4.97 -12.82 1.19
C PRO A 105 5.05 -12.42 2.66
N PHE A 106 5.65 -11.27 2.92
CA PHE A 106 5.76 -10.73 4.26
C PHE A 106 5.58 -9.20 4.29
N ILE A 107 5.14 -8.70 5.44
CA ILE A 107 5.01 -7.28 5.75
C ILE A 107 6.00 -6.97 6.87
N VAL A 108 6.65 -5.80 6.81
CA VAL A 108 7.52 -5.30 7.87
C VAL A 108 6.96 -3.98 8.40
N LEU A 109 6.86 -3.86 9.72
CA LEU A 109 6.52 -2.61 10.42
C LEU A 109 7.76 -2.08 11.13
N HIS A 110 8.02 -0.78 11.01
CA HIS A 110 9.05 -0.13 11.81
C HIS A 110 8.56 0.15 13.23
N THR A 111 9.44 0.05 14.23
CA THR A 111 9.10 0.37 15.63
C THR A 111 8.56 1.80 15.80
N SER A 112 9.15 2.78 15.12
CA SER A 112 8.71 4.18 15.15
C SER A 112 7.29 4.40 14.61
N LEU A 113 6.81 3.55 13.68
CA LEU A 113 5.44 3.57 13.22
C LEU A 113 4.48 3.07 14.31
N ILE A 114 4.86 1.98 14.99
CA ILE A 114 4.09 1.39 16.09
C ILE A 114 3.98 2.38 17.26
N ASP A 115 5.06 3.11 17.56
CA ASP A 115 5.06 4.12 18.63
C ASP A 115 4.21 5.35 18.29
N LEU A 116 3.99 5.63 17.01
CA LEU A 116 3.25 6.80 16.51
C LEU A 116 1.74 6.56 16.41
N LEU A 117 1.33 5.33 16.09
CA LEU A 117 -0.03 5.00 15.69
C LEU A 117 -0.81 4.24 16.78
N THR A 118 -2.11 4.46 16.82
CA THR A 118 -3.04 3.66 17.63
C THR A 118 -3.23 2.26 17.02
N PRO A 119 -3.72 1.26 17.78
CA PRO A 119 -3.94 -0.08 17.23
C PRO A 119 -4.83 -0.13 15.97
N GLU A 120 -5.87 0.71 15.90
CA GLU A 120 -6.75 0.78 14.72
C GLU A 120 -6.04 1.38 13.50
N GLU A 121 -5.18 2.39 13.73
CA GLU A 121 -4.33 3.00 12.71
C GLU A 121 -3.23 2.05 12.23
N ILE A 122 -2.62 1.26 13.13
CA ILE A 122 -1.68 0.19 12.76
C ILE A 122 -2.38 -0.85 11.88
N GLN A 123 -3.61 -1.24 12.23
CA GLN A 123 -4.40 -2.14 11.37
C GLN A 123 -4.69 -1.53 10.01
N ALA A 124 -4.93 -0.22 9.93
CA ALA A 124 -5.10 0.48 8.65
C ALA A 124 -3.82 0.39 7.80
N VAL A 125 -2.64 0.56 8.40
CA VAL A 125 -1.36 0.38 7.68
C VAL A 125 -1.16 -1.06 7.24
N ILE A 126 -1.41 -2.06 8.11
CA ILE A 126 -1.33 -3.47 7.72
C ILE A 126 -2.29 -3.76 6.55
N ALA A 127 -3.51 -3.23 6.60
CA ALA A 127 -4.50 -3.41 5.54
C ALA A 127 -4.11 -2.68 4.23
N HIS A 128 -3.43 -1.54 4.32
CA HIS A 128 -2.85 -0.87 3.17
C HIS A 128 -1.81 -1.77 2.49
N GLU A 129 -0.89 -2.32 3.27
CA GLU A 129 0.13 -3.27 2.82
C GLU A 129 -0.49 -4.56 2.20
N LEU A 130 -1.53 -5.11 2.83
CA LEU A 130 -2.32 -6.20 2.25
C LEU A 130 -2.99 -5.81 0.92
N GLY A 131 -3.33 -4.54 0.73
CA GLY A 131 -3.82 -4.00 -0.54
C GLY A 131 -2.80 -4.20 -1.68
N HIS A 132 -1.51 -3.98 -1.41
CA HIS A 132 -0.45 -4.26 -2.39
C HIS A 132 -0.38 -5.75 -2.76
N LEU A 133 -0.55 -6.66 -1.79
CA LEU A 133 -0.63 -8.10 -2.08
C LEU A 133 -1.87 -8.44 -2.91
N LYS A 134 -3.05 -7.95 -2.49
CA LYS A 134 -4.33 -8.26 -3.14
C LYS A 134 -4.38 -7.78 -4.58
N CYS A 135 -3.87 -6.57 -4.85
CA CYS A 135 -3.85 -5.95 -6.17
C CYS A 135 -2.62 -6.34 -7.01
N GLU A 136 -1.81 -7.28 -6.51
CA GLU A 136 -0.69 -7.85 -7.24
C GLU A 136 0.46 -6.86 -7.53
N HIS A 137 0.63 -5.85 -6.68
CA HIS A 137 1.60 -4.78 -6.87
C HIS A 137 3.06 -5.21 -6.63
N GLY A 138 3.28 -6.30 -5.88
CA GLY A 138 4.62 -6.79 -5.54
C GLY A 138 5.51 -7.11 -6.76
N VAL A 139 4.90 -7.50 -7.89
CA VAL A 139 5.59 -7.81 -9.15
C VAL A 139 6.40 -6.61 -9.68
N TYR A 140 5.93 -5.39 -9.44
CA TYR A 140 6.56 -4.16 -9.94
C TYR A 140 7.26 -3.35 -8.84
N LEU A 141 6.79 -3.44 -7.59
CA LEU A 141 7.42 -2.77 -6.45
C LEU A 141 8.86 -3.20 -6.22
N THR A 142 9.12 -4.51 -6.21
CA THR A 142 10.48 -5.03 -5.93
C THR A 142 11.49 -4.59 -6.99
N PRO A 143 11.23 -4.74 -8.31
CA PRO A 143 12.11 -4.20 -9.35
C PRO A 143 12.31 -2.69 -9.26
N LEU A 144 11.28 -1.91 -8.91
CA LEU A 144 11.38 -0.46 -8.74
C LEU A 144 12.35 -0.10 -7.60
N ASN A 145 12.22 -0.74 -6.45
CA ASN A 145 13.10 -0.51 -5.30
C ASN A 145 14.55 -0.84 -5.63
N ILE A 146 14.80 -1.94 -6.35
CA ILE A 146 16.15 -2.30 -6.82
C ILE A 146 16.67 -1.25 -7.80
N MET A 147 15.85 -0.79 -8.75
CA MET A 147 16.23 0.22 -9.73
C MET A 147 16.63 1.55 -9.07
N VAL A 148 15.88 2.00 -8.06
CA VAL A 148 16.20 3.21 -7.30
C VAL A 148 17.52 3.07 -6.55
N LEU A 149 17.77 1.93 -5.89
CA LEU A 149 19.02 1.68 -5.17
C LEU A 149 20.23 1.52 -6.11
N ALA A 150 20.03 0.89 -7.26
CA ALA A 150 21.05 0.63 -8.26
C ALA A 150 21.24 1.76 -9.27
N ALA A 151 20.49 2.87 -9.16
CA ALA A 151 20.53 3.97 -10.13
C ALA A 151 21.95 4.52 -10.36
N SER A 152 22.78 4.56 -9.31
CA SER A 152 24.18 4.99 -9.38
C SER A 152 25.13 4.01 -10.08
N LEU A 153 24.69 2.78 -10.32
CA LEU A 153 25.47 1.70 -10.94
C LEU A 153 25.17 1.53 -12.44
N ILE A 154 24.13 2.22 -12.96
CA ILE A 154 23.71 2.10 -14.35
C ILE A 154 24.68 2.90 -15.25
N PRO A 155 25.27 2.28 -16.30
CA PRO A 155 26.10 3.00 -17.26
C PRO A 155 25.34 4.13 -17.95
N ASN A 156 26.03 5.25 -18.23
CA ASN A 156 25.43 6.49 -18.76
C ASN A 156 24.57 6.31 -20.03
N TRP A 157 24.87 5.33 -20.89
CA TRP A 157 24.09 5.07 -22.11
C TRP A 157 22.74 4.39 -21.84
N GLY A 158 22.62 3.64 -20.75
CA GLY A 158 21.37 3.00 -20.31
C GLY A 158 20.52 3.93 -19.42
N MET A 159 21.09 5.04 -18.98
CA MET A 159 20.50 5.94 -17.99
C MET A 159 19.18 6.57 -18.48
N LEU A 160 19.10 7.01 -19.73
CA LEU A 160 17.89 7.66 -20.27
C LEU A 160 16.69 6.69 -20.35
N ILE A 161 16.94 5.44 -20.76
CA ILE A 161 15.91 4.41 -20.84
C ILE A 161 15.48 3.99 -19.43
N ALA A 162 16.43 3.79 -18.52
CA ALA A 162 16.15 3.46 -17.13
C ALA A 162 15.33 4.57 -16.44
N GLN A 163 15.68 5.84 -16.66
CA GLN A 163 14.95 7.00 -16.13
C GLN A 163 13.51 7.05 -16.63
N SER A 164 13.27 6.84 -17.92
CA SER A 164 11.89 6.86 -18.47
C SER A 164 11.03 5.72 -17.89
N ILE A 165 11.60 4.51 -17.75
CA ILE A 165 10.92 3.38 -17.12
C ILE A 165 10.66 3.69 -15.64
N GLN A 166 11.65 4.22 -14.93
CA GLN A 166 11.53 4.59 -13.53
C GLN A 166 10.43 5.63 -13.30
N GLU A 167 10.35 6.67 -14.13
CA GLU A 167 9.28 7.67 -14.06
C GLU A 167 7.89 7.06 -14.21
N LYS A 168 7.72 6.14 -15.17
CA LYS A 168 6.45 5.43 -15.38
C LYS A 168 6.10 4.48 -14.24
N MET A 169 7.11 3.81 -13.67
CA MET A 169 6.91 2.98 -12.48
C MET A 169 6.57 3.81 -11.24
N LEU A 170 7.15 5.00 -11.08
CA LEU A 170 6.79 5.92 -9.99
C LEU A 170 5.39 6.52 -10.19
N GLU A 171 5.00 6.82 -11.43
CA GLU A 171 3.62 7.19 -11.77
C GLU A 171 2.63 6.09 -11.40
N TRP A 172 2.92 4.86 -11.81
CA TRP A 172 2.15 3.69 -11.43
C TRP A 172 2.08 3.51 -9.91
N LEU A 173 3.19 3.64 -9.19
CA LEU A 173 3.24 3.53 -7.73
C LEU A 173 2.28 4.53 -7.08
N ARG A 174 2.30 5.79 -7.51
CA ARG A 174 1.37 6.81 -7.02
C ARG A 174 -0.09 6.44 -7.24
N CYS A 175 -0.42 5.82 -8.37
CA CYS A 175 -1.78 5.34 -8.63
C CYS A 175 -2.15 4.13 -7.74
N ALA A 176 -1.23 3.19 -7.56
CA ALA A 176 -1.42 1.97 -6.77
C ALA A 176 -1.76 2.25 -5.30
N GLU A 177 -1.21 3.33 -4.73
CA GLU A 177 -1.46 3.78 -3.35
C GLU A 177 -2.95 4.04 -3.09
N PHE A 178 -3.70 4.56 -4.08
CA PHE A 178 -5.14 4.79 -3.91
C PHE A 178 -5.92 3.49 -3.73
N SER A 179 -5.54 2.41 -4.42
CA SER A 179 -6.15 1.09 -4.22
C SER A 179 -5.84 0.54 -2.82
N CYS A 180 -4.62 0.78 -2.34
CA CYS A 180 -4.18 0.31 -1.04
C CYS A 180 -4.85 1.10 0.11
N ASP A 181 -5.10 2.40 -0.08
CA ASP A 181 -5.91 3.20 0.84
C ASP A 181 -7.36 2.70 0.92
N ARG A 182 -7.93 2.28 -0.22
CA ARG A 182 -9.25 1.65 -0.25
C ARG A 182 -9.26 0.32 0.53
N ALA A 183 -8.21 -0.49 0.43
CA ALA A 183 -8.08 -1.70 1.25
C ALA A 183 -8.01 -1.35 2.76
N ALA A 184 -7.26 -0.31 3.13
CA ALA A 184 -7.23 0.20 4.49
C ALA A 184 -8.62 0.66 4.98
N LEU A 185 -9.39 1.35 4.14
CA LEU A 185 -10.75 1.77 4.47
C LEU A 185 -11.70 0.58 4.61
N LEU A 186 -11.58 -0.46 3.78
CA LEU A 186 -12.42 -1.66 3.90
C LEU A 186 -12.14 -2.44 5.18
N ALA A 187 -10.87 -2.55 5.59
CA ALA A 187 -10.48 -3.23 6.82
C ALA A 187 -10.84 -2.43 8.09
N THR A 188 -10.79 -1.11 8.04
CA THR A 188 -11.12 -0.24 9.18
C THR A 188 -12.61 0.09 9.27
N GLN A 189 -13.28 0.21 8.12
CA GLN A 189 -14.65 0.70 7.97
C GLN A 189 -14.87 2.09 8.59
N ASN A 190 -13.79 2.86 8.68
CA ASN A 190 -13.78 4.19 9.26
C ASN A 190 -12.80 5.10 8.49
N PRO A 191 -13.29 6.03 7.65
CA PRO A 191 -12.42 6.89 6.85
C PRO A 191 -11.55 7.82 7.70
N ARG A 192 -12.01 8.18 8.91
CA ARG A 192 -11.21 9.01 9.81
C ARG A 192 -9.93 8.32 10.25
N VAL A 193 -9.93 7.00 10.40
CA VAL A 193 -8.72 6.24 10.79
C VAL A 193 -7.67 6.37 9.70
N VAL A 194 -8.01 6.06 8.45
CA VAL A 194 -7.09 6.13 7.31
C VAL A 194 -6.57 7.56 7.12
N MET A 195 -7.45 8.56 7.19
CA MET A 195 -7.02 9.97 7.09
C MET A 195 -6.15 10.42 8.28
N SER A 196 -6.38 9.89 9.48
CA SER A 196 -5.53 10.12 10.66
C SER A 196 -4.13 9.53 10.49
N VAL A 197 -4.02 8.34 9.89
CA VAL A 197 -2.72 7.75 9.51
C VAL A 197 -1.98 8.69 8.57
N LEU A 198 -2.62 9.12 7.48
CA LEU A 198 -1.99 10.01 6.49
C LEU A 198 -1.53 11.33 7.11
N MET A 199 -2.34 11.91 8.01
CA MET A 199 -1.98 13.11 8.77
C MET A 199 -0.74 12.88 9.66
N LYS A 200 -0.72 11.78 10.41
CA LYS A 200 0.41 11.44 11.30
C LYS A 200 1.68 11.10 10.55
N LEU A 201 1.59 10.48 9.37
CA LEU A 201 2.75 10.26 8.51
C LEU A 201 3.26 11.55 7.87
N ALA A 202 2.38 12.54 7.62
CA ALA A 202 2.77 13.82 7.03
C ALA A 202 3.54 14.73 8.00
N GLY A 203 3.25 14.67 9.31
CA GLY A 203 3.87 15.59 10.28
C GLY A 203 3.74 15.18 11.75
N GLY A 204 3.39 13.93 12.03
CA GLY A 204 3.25 13.42 13.39
C GLY A 204 4.56 12.93 13.99
N SER A 205 4.59 12.94 15.32
CA SER A 205 5.56 12.26 16.17
C SER A 205 4.82 11.78 17.42
N PRO A 206 5.39 10.90 18.26
CA PRO A 206 4.74 10.51 19.51
C PRO A 206 4.33 11.71 20.40
N THR A 207 5.04 12.83 20.33
CA THR A 207 4.73 14.05 21.08
C THR A 207 3.69 14.94 20.41
N LEU A 208 3.67 14.98 19.07
CA LEU A 208 2.78 15.84 18.30
C LEU A 208 1.45 15.17 17.96
N ALA A 209 1.43 13.85 17.78
CA ALA A 209 0.24 13.10 17.35
C ALA A 209 -1.02 13.36 18.19
N PRO A 210 -0.96 13.49 19.53
CA PRO A 210 -2.13 13.83 20.34
C PRO A 210 -2.65 15.26 20.15
N GLN A 211 -1.84 16.15 19.59
CA GLN A 211 -2.15 17.58 19.37
C GLN A 211 -2.67 17.85 17.95
N LEU A 212 -2.53 16.89 17.04
CA LEU A 212 -2.97 17.04 15.65
C LEU A 212 -4.51 17.02 15.56
N ASN A 213 -5.05 17.87 14.70
CA ASN A 213 -6.48 17.97 14.46
C ASN A 213 -6.82 17.49 13.03
N LEU A 214 -7.56 16.38 12.97
CA LEU A 214 -7.92 15.77 11.69
C LEU A 214 -8.80 16.68 10.82
N ASP A 215 -9.72 17.43 11.42
CA ASP A 215 -10.61 18.32 10.67
C ASP A 215 -9.84 19.48 10.03
N ALA A 216 -8.81 20.00 10.73
CA ALA A 216 -7.89 20.99 10.19
C ALA A 216 -7.06 20.42 9.02
N PHE A 217 -6.60 19.17 9.11
CA PHE A 217 -5.90 18.49 8.02
C PHE A 217 -6.81 18.24 6.80
N ILE A 218 -8.08 17.88 7.02
CA ILE A 218 -9.07 17.75 5.94
C ILE A 218 -9.37 19.11 5.31
N ALA A 219 -9.47 20.18 6.10
CA ALA A 219 -9.63 21.55 5.59
C ALA A 219 -8.41 21.97 4.74
N GLN A 220 -7.19 21.61 5.15
CA GLN A 220 -5.97 21.81 4.36
C GLN A 220 -6.04 21.07 3.02
N ALA A 221 -6.55 19.83 2.99
CA ALA A 221 -6.72 19.08 1.75
C ALA A 221 -7.70 19.78 0.78
N ARG A 222 -8.82 20.32 1.30
CA ARG A 222 -9.77 21.11 0.50
C ARG A 222 -9.18 22.42 -0.02
N ALA A 223 -8.33 23.08 0.77
CA ALA A 223 -7.64 24.28 0.33
C ALA A 223 -6.63 23.97 -0.80
N TYR A 224 -5.92 22.84 -0.71
CA TYR A 224 -5.03 22.38 -1.79
C TYR A 224 -5.79 22.16 -3.10
N ASP A 225 -7.00 21.60 -3.06
CA ASP A 225 -7.84 21.43 -4.27
C ASP A 225 -8.11 22.75 -4.99
N SER A 226 -8.45 23.80 -4.23
CA SER A 226 -8.75 25.13 -4.81
C SER A 226 -7.58 25.76 -5.56
N VAL A 227 -6.34 25.32 -5.30
CA VAL A 227 -5.18 25.76 -6.10
C VAL A 227 -5.34 25.29 -7.56
N GLY A 228 -5.90 24.10 -7.78
CA GLY A 228 -6.16 23.52 -9.10
C GLY A 228 -7.33 24.14 -9.86
N ASP A 229 -8.01 25.15 -9.30
CA ASP A 229 -9.10 25.86 -10.00
C ASP A 229 -8.59 26.78 -11.12
N THR A 230 -7.28 27.01 -11.18
CA THR A 230 -6.62 27.80 -12.23
C THR A 230 -5.70 26.93 -13.08
N GLU A 231 -5.55 27.25 -14.38
CA GLU A 231 -4.64 26.53 -15.28
C GLU A 231 -3.19 26.51 -14.75
N LEU A 232 -2.70 27.65 -14.25
CA LEU A 232 -1.37 27.74 -13.63
C LEU A 232 -1.27 26.83 -12.40
N GLY A 233 -2.31 26.80 -11.56
CA GLY A 233 -2.34 25.96 -10.38
C GLY A 233 -2.36 24.47 -10.70
N GLN A 234 -3.08 24.04 -11.74
CA GLN A 234 -3.06 22.65 -12.22
C GLN A 234 -1.65 22.24 -12.66
N VAL A 235 -0.97 23.09 -13.42
CA VAL A 235 0.41 22.86 -13.86
C VAL A 235 1.35 22.74 -12.65
N LEU A 236 1.24 23.66 -11.67
CA LEU A 236 2.06 23.64 -10.47
C LEU A 236 1.85 22.39 -9.62
N GLN A 237 0.59 21.96 -9.43
CA GLN A 237 0.28 20.71 -8.73
C GLN A 237 0.88 19.50 -9.45
N GLN A 238 0.76 19.44 -10.77
CA GLN A 238 1.31 18.34 -11.55
C GLN A 238 2.84 18.27 -11.47
N LEU A 239 3.51 19.42 -11.54
CA LEU A 239 4.97 19.53 -11.40
C LEU A 239 5.46 19.13 -9.99
N GLN A 240 4.67 19.40 -8.96
CA GLN A 240 4.99 18.97 -7.60
C GLN A 240 4.84 17.45 -7.47
N ILE A 241 3.72 16.89 -7.95
CA ILE A 241 3.41 15.46 -7.82
C ILE A 241 4.39 14.59 -8.61
N SER A 242 4.86 15.04 -9.78
CA SER A 242 5.76 14.26 -10.63
C SER A 242 7.10 13.92 -9.95
N GLN A 243 7.55 14.75 -9.00
CA GLN A 243 8.81 14.57 -8.26
C GLN A 243 8.69 13.70 -7.01
N LEU A 244 7.47 13.28 -6.62
CA LEU A 244 7.24 12.52 -5.40
C LEU A 244 7.20 11.02 -5.66
N SER A 245 7.80 10.22 -4.78
CA SER A 245 7.69 8.76 -4.82
C SER A 245 6.29 8.25 -4.43
N HIS A 246 5.64 8.94 -3.48
CA HIS A 246 4.26 8.65 -3.05
C HIS A 246 3.36 9.86 -3.29
N PRO A 247 2.03 9.66 -3.48
CA PRO A 247 1.11 10.78 -3.61
C PRO A 247 1.09 11.63 -2.34
N LEU A 248 0.78 12.92 -2.50
CA LEU A 248 0.62 13.83 -1.38
C LEU A 248 -0.42 13.27 -0.38
N PRO A 249 -0.12 13.23 0.93
CA PRO A 249 -1.03 12.70 1.95
C PRO A 249 -2.42 13.37 1.92
N VAL A 250 -2.47 14.67 1.62
CA VAL A 250 -3.73 15.44 1.50
C VAL A 250 -4.61 14.94 0.34
N LEU A 251 -4.03 14.54 -0.79
CA LEU A 251 -4.79 14.01 -1.93
C LEU A 251 -5.35 12.63 -1.62
N ARG A 252 -4.57 11.79 -0.95
CA ARG A 252 -5.00 10.46 -0.49
C ARG A 252 -6.15 10.55 0.50
N ALA A 253 -6.04 11.47 1.47
CA ALA A 253 -7.10 11.69 2.46
C ALA A 253 -8.42 12.13 1.79
N ARG A 254 -8.33 13.03 0.80
CA ARG A 254 -9.48 13.46 -0.01
C ARG A 254 -10.11 12.30 -0.78
N GLU A 255 -9.32 11.47 -1.45
CA GLU A 255 -9.86 10.33 -2.20
C GLU A 255 -10.56 9.32 -1.28
N ILE A 256 -10.06 9.15 -0.05
CA ILE A 256 -10.73 8.33 0.96
C ILE A 256 -12.06 8.93 1.40
N ASP A 257 -12.11 10.22 1.70
CA ASP A 257 -13.36 10.92 2.08
C ASP A 257 -14.43 10.80 0.97
N ARG A 258 -14.01 10.98 -0.30
CA ARG A 258 -14.88 10.83 -1.47
C ARG A 258 -15.37 9.39 -1.64
N TRP A 259 -14.49 8.41 -1.58
CA TRP A 259 -14.87 7.02 -1.80
C TRP A 259 -15.74 6.47 -0.67
N ALA A 260 -15.45 6.84 0.59
CA ALA A 260 -16.28 6.46 1.75
C ALA A 260 -17.74 6.92 1.62
N SER A 261 -17.95 8.06 0.96
CA SER A 261 -19.28 8.65 0.71
C SER A 261 -19.96 8.10 -0.55
N SER A 262 -19.29 7.25 -1.32
CA SER A 262 -19.77 6.77 -2.62
C SER A 262 -20.70 5.57 -2.51
N GLN A 263 -21.62 5.45 -3.48
CA GLN A 263 -22.52 4.28 -3.58
C GLN A 263 -21.73 2.98 -3.79
N SER A 264 -20.57 3.01 -4.46
CA SER A 264 -19.77 1.81 -4.69
C SER A 264 -19.22 1.24 -3.39
N TYR A 265 -18.68 2.09 -2.51
CA TYR A 265 -18.24 1.67 -1.18
C TYR A 265 -19.40 1.11 -0.34
N GLN A 266 -20.53 1.82 -0.28
CA GLN A 266 -21.71 1.36 0.45
C GLN A 266 -22.23 0.02 -0.10
N SER A 267 -22.19 -0.18 -1.42
CA SER A 267 -22.60 -1.43 -2.05
C SER A 267 -21.67 -2.59 -1.68
N LEU A 268 -20.37 -2.36 -1.55
CA LEU A 268 -19.42 -3.39 -1.10
C LEU A 268 -19.66 -3.81 0.35
N LEU A 269 -19.94 -2.87 1.25
CA LEU A 269 -20.23 -3.19 2.64
C LEU A 269 -21.59 -3.88 2.84
N ASN A 270 -22.56 -3.57 1.98
CA ASN A 270 -23.90 -4.15 2.04
C ASN A 270 -24.04 -5.47 1.27
N GLN A 271 -23.19 -5.70 0.26
CA GLN A 271 -23.10 -7.00 -0.40
C GLN A 271 -22.56 -8.02 0.60
N ARG A 272 -23.46 -8.87 1.11
CA ARG A 272 -23.06 -10.24 1.46
C ARG A 272 -22.62 -10.91 0.16
N LEU A 273 -21.37 -10.69 -0.24
CA LEU A 273 -20.74 -11.43 -1.33
C LEU A 273 -20.98 -12.92 -1.04
N ILE A 274 -21.65 -13.56 -1.99
CA ILE A 274 -22.38 -14.82 -1.81
C ILE A 274 -21.43 -15.89 -1.27
N SER A 275 -21.81 -16.52 -0.15
CA SER A 275 -21.18 -17.76 0.34
C SER A 275 -21.24 -18.79 -0.78
N TYR A 276 -20.10 -19.16 -1.36
CA TYR A 276 -20.03 -20.40 -2.12
C TYR A 276 -20.39 -21.55 -1.16
N ASN A 277 -21.39 -22.36 -1.54
CA ASN A 277 -21.77 -23.54 -0.80
C ASN A 277 -20.59 -24.52 -0.74
N ASN A 278 -20.40 -25.11 0.45
CA ASN A 278 -19.51 -26.24 0.73
C ASN A 278 -19.40 -27.21 -0.45
N GLY A 279 -18.19 -27.35 -1.01
CA GLY A 279 -17.90 -28.30 -2.07
C GLY A 279 -16.42 -28.42 -2.41
N ASP A 280 -15.70 -27.30 -2.47
CA ASP A 280 -14.25 -27.29 -2.67
C ASP A 280 -13.61 -26.28 -1.73
N ALA A 281 -13.20 -26.76 -0.55
CA ALA A 281 -12.24 -26.04 0.28
C ALA A 281 -10.86 -26.11 -0.38
N GLN A 282 -10.70 -25.47 -1.54
CA GLN A 282 -9.41 -24.90 -1.88
C GLN A 282 -9.30 -23.61 -1.08
N THR A 283 -8.84 -23.74 0.16
CA THR A 283 -8.12 -22.65 0.82
C THR A 283 -7.17 -22.10 -0.24
N GLY A 284 -7.39 -20.86 -0.66
CA GLY A 284 -6.58 -20.20 -1.67
C GLY A 284 -5.20 -19.97 -1.08
N GLY A 285 -4.39 -21.03 -1.06
CA GLY A 285 -2.97 -20.94 -0.79
C GLY A 285 -2.40 -19.91 -1.73
N TRP A 286 -1.43 -19.11 -1.26
CA TRP A 286 -0.71 -18.17 -2.09
C TRP A 286 -0.53 -18.71 -3.50
N ARG A 287 -1.20 -18.09 -4.47
CA ARG A 287 -0.98 -18.41 -5.89
C ARG A 287 0.46 -18.04 -6.16
N ASN A 288 1.31 -19.06 -6.14
CA ASN A 288 2.71 -18.91 -6.50
C ASN A 288 2.75 -18.29 -7.89
N TRP A 289 3.22 -17.05 -7.94
CA TRP A 289 3.62 -16.32 -9.14
C TRP A 289 4.52 -17.20 -10.02
#